data_AF-A0A942B2J6-F1
#
_entry.id   AF-A0A942B2J6-F1
#
_cell.length_a   1.000
_cell.length_b   1.000
_cell.length_c   1.000
_cell.angle_alpha   90.00
_cell.angle_beta   90.00
_cell.angle_gamma   90.00
#
_symmetry.space_group_name_H-M   'P 1'
#
loop_
_entity.id
_entity.type
_entity.pdbx_description
1 polymer ?
#
loop_
_entity_poly.entity_id
_entity_poly.type
_entity_poly.pdbx_seq_one_letter_code
_entity_poly.pdbx_strand_id
1 'polypeptide(L)'
;MLGAGVASADSYAGQKYSDVTSALGDAGLTGVIATREGDSLSNDDCIVTHSQQAPWIKGDDFSPVTDTVLLYLDCSAAVATASTPGNSAASPEGRAAIAAAKAQAAQDQATAAANQAQPKGKG
;
A
#
# COMPACT_ATOMS: atom_id res chain seq x y z
N MET A 1 18.49 -4.71 29.41
CA MET A 1 17.37 -5.51 28.86
C MET A 1 16.73 -4.70 27.75
N LEU A 2 16.90 -5.14 26.49
CA LEU A 2 16.26 -4.54 25.33
C LEU A 2 14.86 -5.17 25.24
N GLY A 3 13.85 -4.44 25.70
CA GLY A 3 12.46 -4.85 25.48
C GLY A 3 12.22 -4.82 23.98
N ALA A 4 12.10 -6.00 23.37
CA ALA A 4 11.52 -6.13 22.05
C ALA A 4 10.04 -5.73 22.19
N GLY A 5 9.78 -4.42 22.08
CA GLY A 5 8.45 -3.95 21.81
C GLY A 5 8.00 -4.66 20.54
N VAL A 6 6.92 -5.42 20.64
CA VAL A 6 6.22 -5.90 19.46
C VAL A 6 5.77 -4.63 18.76
N ALA A 7 6.51 -4.23 17.72
CA ALA A 7 5.97 -3.29 16.76
C ALA A 7 4.79 -4.04 16.13
N SER A 8 3.57 -3.75 16.58
CA SER A 8 2.38 -4.10 15.80
C SER A 8 2.58 -3.41 14.47
N ALA A 9 3.04 -4.16 13.48
CA ALA A 9 3.12 -3.66 12.12
C ALA A 9 1.69 -3.31 11.75
N ASP A 10 1.47 -2.04 11.48
CA ASP A 10 0.28 -1.61 10.79
C ASP A 10 0.11 -2.51 9.56
N SER A 11 -0.98 -3.27 9.56
CA SER A 11 -1.19 -4.36 8.60
C SER A 11 -1.36 -3.86 7.17
N TYR A 12 -1.63 -2.56 6.99
CA TYR A 12 -1.83 -1.93 5.70
C TYR A 12 -0.62 -1.08 5.26
N ALA A 13 0.32 -0.78 6.17
CA ALA A 13 1.51 -0.02 5.82
C ALA A 13 2.35 -0.73 4.75
N GLY A 14 2.80 0.03 3.75
CA GLY A 14 3.58 -0.44 2.62
C GLY A 14 2.76 -1.03 1.46
N GLN A 15 1.43 -1.13 1.58
CA GLN A 15 0.55 -1.60 0.51
C GLN A 15 -0.01 -0.44 -0.32
N LYS A 16 -0.46 -0.72 -1.55
CA LYS A 16 -1.18 0.27 -2.36
C LYS A 16 -2.55 0.56 -1.76
N TYR A 17 -2.98 1.81 -1.84
CA TYR A 17 -4.31 2.24 -1.41
C TYR A 17 -5.44 1.41 -2.06
N SER A 18 -5.32 1.10 -3.35
CA SER A 18 -6.30 0.27 -4.08
C SER A 18 -6.44 -1.14 -3.50
N ASP A 19 -5.32 -1.78 -3.16
CA ASP A 19 -5.30 -3.11 -2.54
C ASP A 19 -5.89 -3.05 -1.12
N VAL A 20 -5.50 -2.04 -0.34
CA VAL A 20 -5.98 -1.84 1.03
C VAL A 20 -7.48 -1.56 1.08
N THR A 21 -7.98 -0.69 0.21
CA THR A 21 -9.42 -0.37 0.16
C THR A 21 -10.25 -1.56 -0.27
N SER A 22 -9.73 -2.39 -1.18
CA SER A 22 -10.37 -3.66 -1.56
C SER A 22 -10.43 -4.61 -0.37
N ALA A 23 -9.32 -4.81 0.35
CA ALA A 23 -9.25 -5.69 1.52
C ALA A 23 -10.13 -5.20 2.69
N LEU A 24 -10.23 -3.88 2.89
CA LEU A 24 -11.14 -3.29 3.86
C LEU A 24 -12.60 -3.53 3.46
N GLY A 25 -12.93 -3.35 2.17
CA GLY A 25 -14.26 -3.65 1.64
C GLY A 25 -14.68 -5.11 1.86
N ASP A 26 -13.77 -6.06 1.61
CA ASP A 26 -13.98 -7.48 1.88
C ASP A 26 -14.22 -7.78 3.37
N ALA A 27 -13.63 -6.98 4.26
CA ALA A 27 -13.82 -7.05 5.71
C ALA A 27 -15.06 -6.28 6.22
N GLY A 28 -15.83 -5.63 5.33
CA GLY A 28 -16.96 -4.79 5.71
C GLY A 28 -16.56 -3.47 6.36
N LEU A 29 -15.32 -3.03 6.15
CA LEU A 29 -14.75 -1.79 6.66
C LEU A 29 -14.65 -0.75 5.54
N THR A 30 -14.62 0.52 5.93
CA THR A 30 -14.45 1.67 5.03
C THR A 30 -13.08 2.30 5.26
N GLY A 31 -12.26 2.35 4.20
CA GLY A 31 -11.02 3.13 4.19
C GLY A 31 -11.30 4.60 3.90
N VAL A 32 -10.83 5.50 4.76
CA VAL A 32 -10.93 6.96 4.57
C VAL A 32 -9.54 7.56 4.53
N ILE A 33 -9.25 8.37 3.50
CA ILE A 33 -7.98 9.09 3.39
C ILE A 33 -7.94 10.17 4.47
N ALA A 34 -7.08 9.99 5.47
CA ALA A 34 -6.85 10.95 6.54
C ALA A 34 -5.82 12.01 6.14
N THR A 35 -4.73 11.59 5.49
CA THR A 35 -3.73 12.50 4.91
C THR A 35 -3.27 11.99 3.56
N ARG A 36 -2.82 12.95 2.73
CA ARG A 36 -2.23 12.69 1.42
C ARG A 36 -1.01 13.57 1.25
N GLU A 37 0.16 12.95 1.16
CA GLU A 37 1.45 13.61 0.97
C GLU A 37 1.92 13.38 -0.47
N GLY A 38 2.37 14.42 -1.16
CA GLY A 38 2.73 14.37 -2.58
C GLY A 38 1.52 14.39 -3.53
N ASP A 39 1.78 14.64 -4.81
CA ASP A 39 0.75 14.82 -5.84
C ASP A 39 1.06 14.12 -7.17
N SER A 40 2.19 13.40 -7.24
CA SER A 40 2.67 12.78 -8.47
C SER A 40 1.92 11.52 -8.91
N LEU A 41 1.23 10.83 -7.98
CA LEU A 41 0.47 9.60 -8.24
C LEU A 41 -1.04 9.80 -8.05
N SER A 42 -1.84 8.99 -8.75
CA SER A 42 -3.26 8.81 -8.43
C SER A 42 -3.40 8.13 -7.07
N ASN A 43 -4.54 8.33 -6.39
CA ASN A 43 -4.76 7.74 -5.08
C ASN A 43 -4.57 6.23 -5.07
N ASP A 44 -5.03 5.54 -6.12
CA ASP A 44 -4.95 4.07 -6.24
C ASP A 44 -3.51 3.54 -6.17
N ASP A 45 -2.55 4.32 -6.63
CA ASP A 45 -1.14 3.96 -6.67
C ASP A 45 -0.34 4.49 -5.47
N CYS A 46 -0.94 5.31 -4.61
CA CYS A 46 -0.27 5.78 -3.41
C CYS A 46 -0.04 4.65 -2.41
N ILE A 47 1.08 4.72 -1.69
CA ILE A 47 1.42 3.76 -0.65
C ILE A 47 0.82 4.22 0.66
N VAL A 48 0.14 3.32 1.35
CA VAL A 48 -0.30 3.55 2.74
C VAL A 48 0.95 3.54 3.63
N THR A 49 1.26 4.64 4.28
CA THR A 49 2.39 4.75 5.21
C THR A 49 1.99 4.45 6.65
N HIS A 50 0.72 4.71 6.98
CA HIS A 50 0.13 4.47 8.28
C HIS A 50 -1.39 4.26 8.13
N SER A 51 -1.96 3.49 9.05
CA SER A 51 -3.38 3.27 9.21
C SER A 51 -3.76 3.17 10.69
N GLN A 52 -4.99 3.55 10.99
CA GLN A 52 -5.54 3.43 12.34
C GLN A 52 -7.06 3.35 12.32
N GLN A 53 -7.64 2.72 13.33
CA GLN A 53 -9.07 2.80 13.56
C GLN A 53 -9.47 4.26 13.86
N ALA A 54 -10.61 4.69 13.31
CA ALA A 54 -11.20 5.98 13.62
C ALA A 54 -11.46 6.13 15.13
N PRO A 55 -10.84 7.11 15.83
CA PRO A 55 -10.92 7.20 17.30
C PRO A 55 -12.14 8.01 17.79
N TRP A 56 -13.18 8.22 16.97
CA TRP A 56 -14.32 9.09 17.30
C TRP A 56 -15.64 8.33 17.48
N ILE A 57 -16.60 9.05 18.03
CA ILE A 57 -17.98 8.60 18.24
C ILE A 57 -18.91 9.24 17.22
N LYS A 58 -20.01 8.56 16.88
CA LYS A 58 -21.05 9.09 16.01
C LYS A 58 -21.85 10.18 16.73
N GLY A 59 -22.27 11.21 15.98
CA GLY A 59 -22.97 12.36 16.56
C GLY A 59 -24.46 12.11 16.81
N ASP A 60 -25.05 11.12 16.14
CA ASP A 60 -26.48 10.81 16.22
C ASP A 60 -26.85 9.89 17.39
N ASP A 61 -26.01 8.90 17.69
CA ASP A 61 -26.28 7.89 18.72
C ASP A 61 -25.16 7.69 19.77
N PHE A 62 -24.08 8.48 19.68
CA PHE A 62 -22.88 8.40 20.53
C PHE A 62 -22.18 7.03 20.53
N SER A 63 -22.48 6.17 19.56
CA SER A 63 -21.80 4.87 19.41
C SER A 63 -20.37 5.05 18.87
N PRO A 64 -19.43 4.16 19.23
CA PRO A 64 -18.08 4.19 18.67
C PRO A 64 -18.09 3.82 17.18
N VAL A 65 -17.27 4.50 16.38
CA VAL A 65 -17.06 4.12 14.98
C VAL A 65 -16.12 2.91 14.92
N THR A 66 -16.67 1.78 14.48
CA THR A 66 -15.94 0.50 14.41
C THR A 66 -15.67 0.06 12.97
N ASP A 67 -16.32 0.72 12.01
CA ASP A 67 -16.32 0.38 10.59
C ASP A 67 -15.38 1.26 9.74
N THR A 68 -14.65 2.21 10.34
CA THR A 68 -13.80 3.15 9.61
C THR A 68 -12.33 3.02 9.97
N VAL A 69 -11.50 2.79 8.95
CA VAL A 69 -10.04 2.81 9.05
C VAL A 69 -9.52 4.06 8.34
N LEU A 70 -8.71 4.84 9.05
CA LEU A 70 -8.03 6.01 8.52
C LEU A 70 -6.74 5.59 7.83
N LEU A 71 -6.51 6.09 6.63
CA LEU A 71 -5.36 5.76 5.78
C LEU A 71 -4.54 7.02 5.51
N TYR A 72 -3.24 6.93 5.72
CA TYR A 72 -2.26 7.99 5.51
C TYR A 72 -1.44 7.61 4.27
N LEU A 73 -1.45 8.46 3.26
CA LEU A 73 -0.92 8.13 1.93
C LEU A 73 0.34 8.92 1.61
N ASP A 74 1.34 8.23 1.07
CA ASP A 74 2.43 8.82 0.29
C ASP A 74 2.16 8.59 -1.21
N CYS A 75 1.90 9.69 -1.90
CA CYS A 75 1.62 9.78 -3.34
C CYS A 75 2.82 10.33 -4.13
N SER A 76 4.00 10.27 -3.55
CA SER A 76 5.28 10.50 -4.24
C SER A 76 5.66 9.28 -5.07
N ALA A 77 6.49 9.43 -6.09
CA ALA A 77 7.05 8.27 -6.77
C ALA A 77 7.88 7.42 -5.80
N ALA A 78 7.78 6.10 -5.94
CA ALA A 78 8.56 5.15 -5.13
C ALA A 78 10.06 5.46 -5.13
N VAL A 79 10.58 5.97 -6.25
CA VAL A 79 11.92 6.56 -6.39
C VAL A 79 11.83 7.81 -7.25
N ALA A 80 12.55 8.87 -6.88
CA ALA A 80 12.65 10.09 -7.67
C ALA A 80 13.27 9.81 -9.05
N THR A 81 12.73 10.46 -10.08
CA THR A 81 13.33 10.54 -11.42
C THR A 81 13.74 11.98 -11.72
N ALA A 82 14.30 12.23 -12.90
CA ALA A 82 14.62 13.59 -13.35
C ALA A 82 13.38 14.51 -13.43
N SER A 83 12.18 13.93 -13.61
CA SER A 83 10.92 14.66 -13.83
C SER A 83 9.83 14.35 -12.83
N THR A 84 10.08 13.46 -11.85
CA THR A 84 9.07 13.00 -10.89
C THR A 84 9.66 12.99 -9.49
N PRO A 85 9.11 13.77 -8.54
CA PRO A 85 9.56 13.75 -7.15
C PRO A 85 9.25 12.39 -6.50
N GLY A 86 10.10 11.97 -5.57
CA GLY A 86 10.01 10.66 -4.94
C GLY A 86 11.14 10.40 -3.95
N ASN A 87 11.23 9.17 -3.44
CA ASN A 87 12.33 8.80 -2.55
C ASN A 87 13.68 8.86 -3.27
N SER A 88 14.71 9.36 -2.60
CA SER A 88 16.06 9.33 -3.15
C SER A 88 16.49 7.88 -3.38
N ALA A 89 17.01 7.55 -4.57
CA ALA A 89 17.48 6.20 -4.88
C ALA A 89 18.56 5.67 -3.90
N ALA A 90 19.25 6.57 -3.20
CA ALA A 90 20.23 6.25 -2.18
C ALA A 90 19.65 6.06 -0.77
N SER A 91 18.41 6.50 -0.50
CA SER A 91 17.78 6.34 0.83
C SER A 91 17.48 4.86 1.09
N PRO A 92 17.31 4.44 2.36
CA PRO A 92 16.84 3.09 2.69
C PRO A 92 15.54 2.73 1.96
N GLU A 93 14.58 3.65 1.91
CA GLU A 93 13.25 3.49 1.30
C GLU A 93 13.37 3.38 -0.23
N GLY A 94 14.12 4.28 -0.86
CA GLY A 94 14.36 4.23 -2.30
C GLY A 94 15.10 2.96 -2.74
N ARG A 95 16.05 2.47 -1.94
CA ARG A 95 16.71 1.18 -2.20
C ARG A 95 15.76 0.00 -2.06
N ALA A 96 14.91 0.01 -1.03
CA ALA A 96 13.89 -1.03 -0.83
C ALA A 96 12.90 -1.06 -2.01
N ALA A 97 12.45 0.12 -2.48
CA ALA A 97 11.58 0.25 -3.65
C ALA A 97 12.23 -0.31 -4.94
N ILE A 98 13.52 0.00 -5.18
CA ILE A 98 14.26 -0.56 -6.33
C ILE A 98 14.36 -2.09 -6.23
N ALA A 99 14.61 -2.62 -5.03
CA ALA A 99 14.68 -4.07 -4.82
C ALA A 99 13.34 -4.76 -5.05
N ALA A 100 12.25 -4.18 -4.53
CA ALA A 100 10.88 -4.69 -4.72
C ALA A 100 10.48 -4.68 -6.20
N ALA A 101 10.74 -3.59 -6.93
CA ALA A 101 10.45 -3.49 -8.36
C ALA A 101 11.22 -4.54 -9.19
N LYS A 102 12.49 -4.81 -8.84
CA LYS A 102 13.27 -5.88 -9.48
C LYS A 102 12.69 -7.28 -9.18
N ALA A 103 12.23 -7.52 -7.96
CA ALA A 103 11.62 -8.78 -7.58
C ALA A 103 10.29 -9.03 -8.33
N GLN A 104 9.44 -8.01 -8.42
CA GLN A 104 8.19 -8.08 -9.20
C GLN A 104 8.47 -8.34 -10.69
N ALA A 105 9.41 -7.60 -11.30
CA ALA A 105 9.78 -7.81 -12.70
C ALA A 105 10.27 -9.25 -12.97
N ALA A 106 11.00 -9.86 -12.03
CA ALA A 106 11.42 -11.26 -12.14
C ALA A 106 10.24 -12.24 -12.02
N GLN A 107 9.28 -11.97 -11.13
CA GLN A 107 8.06 -12.77 -10.98
C GLN A 107 7.17 -12.69 -12.23
N ASP A 108 7.03 -11.50 -12.82
CA ASP A 108 6.25 -11.29 -14.04
C ASP A 108 6.87 -12.02 -15.22
N GLN A 109 8.20 -11.99 -15.35
CA GLN A 109 8.91 -12.77 -16.38
C GLN A 109 8.72 -14.27 -16.19
N ALA A 110 8.78 -14.77 -14.95
CA ALA A 110 8.52 -16.17 -14.65
C ALA A 110 7.06 -16.58 -14.97
N THR A 111 6.11 -15.72 -14.65
CA THR A 111 4.67 -15.93 -14.94
C THR A 111 4.39 -15.90 -16.44
N ALA A 112 4.99 -14.95 -17.17
CA ALA A 112 4.88 -14.88 -18.63
C ALA A 112 5.49 -16.12 -19.31
N ALA A 113 6.64 -16.59 -18.84
CA ALA A 113 7.25 -17.82 -19.35
C ALA A 113 6.40 -19.06 -19.05
N ALA A 114 5.79 -19.15 -17.87
CA ALA A 114 4.88 -20.23 -17.50
C ALA A 114 3.59 -20.23 -18.36
N ASN A 115 3.02 -19.06 -18.62
CA ASN A 115 1.83 -18.91 -19.46
C ASN A 115 2.12 -19.24 -20.94
N GLN A 116 3.34 -19.00 -21.43
CA GLN A 116 3.76 -19.40 -22.78
C GLN A 116 4.07 -20.90 -22.91
N ALA A 117 4.31 -21.60 -21.80
CA ALA A 117 4.58 -23.04 -21.78
C ALA A 117 3.31 -23.91 -21.69
N GLN A 118 2.11 -23.33 -21.54
CA GLN A 118 0.85 -24.08 -21.64
C GLN A 118 0.56 -24.46 -23.10
N PRO A 119 0.51 -25.76 -23.46
CA PRO A 119 0.18 -26.17 -24.81
C PRO A 119 -1.27 -25.78 -25.12
N LYS A 120 -1.48 -25.04 -26.23
CA LYS A 120 -2.81 -24.81 -26.82
C LYS A 120 -3.48 -26.16 -27.05
N GLY A 121 -4.43 -26.52 -26.19
CA GLY A 121 -5.30 -27.67 -26.39
C GLY A 121 -5.99 -27.55 -27.74
N LYS A 122 -5.80 -28.57 -28.59
CA LYS A 122 -6.49 -28.73 -29.87
C LYS A 122 -7.99 -28.83 -29.62
N GLY A 123 -8.77 -28.14 -30.46
CA GLY A 123 -10.23 -28.26 -30.53
C GLY A 123 -10.69 -29.60 -31.10
#